data_AF-A0A3C0ZPH2-F1
#
_entry.id   AF-A0A3C0ZPH2-F1
#
_cell.length_a   1.000
_cell.length_b   1.000
_cell.length_c   1.000
_cell.angle_alpha   90.00
_cell.angle_beta   90.00
_cell.angle_gamma   90.00
#
_symmetry.space_group_name_H-M   'P 1'
#
loop_
_entity.id
_entity.type
_entity.pdbx_description
1 polymer ?
#
loop_
_entity_poly.entity_id
_entity_poly.type
_entity_poly.pdbx_seq_one_letter_code
_entity_poly.pdbx_strand_id
1 'polypeptide(L)'
;MERVEYDIQTAEAMLEAGRYIYAVFMCQQAIEKGLKGFLAHGRREVLPIHNLRRIAELAEVVDDLGEDRLQRLDFLSQYYINARYKESLHDLQRGITEEFARECIRFSKDVIQWLDQKMK
;
A
#
# COMPACT_ATOMS: atom_id res chain seq x y z
N MET A 1 10.27 -6.35 -7.81
CA MET A 1 9.32 -5.54 -8.59
C MET A 1 8.20 -6.38 -9.18
N GLU A 2 8.46 -7.54 -9.79
CA GLU A 2 7.41 -8.43 -10.32
C GLU A 2 6.20 -8.66 -9.40
N ARG A 3 6.41 -9.02 -8.12
CA ARG A 3 5.31 -9.21 -7.15
C ARG A 3 4.51 -7.92 -6.86
N VAL A 4 5.16 -6.77 -6.96
CA VAL A 4 4.53 -5.46 -6.75
C VAL A 4 3.65 -5.12 -7.96
N GLU A 5 4.15 -5.37 -9.18
CA GLU A 5 3.40 -5.19 -10.42
C GLU A 5 2.16 -6.10 -10.47
N TYR A 6 2.33 -7.37 -10.07
CA TYR A 6 1.24 -8.33 -9.98
C TYR A 6 0.13 -7.86 -9.02
N ASP A 7 0.50 -7.32 -7.86
CA ASP A 7 -0.47 -6.79 -6.91
C ASP A 7 -1.22 -5.56 -7.46
N ILE A 8 -0.52 -4.66 -8.16
CA ILE A 8 -1.15 -3.47 -8.76
C ILE A 8 -2.12 -3.87 -9.87
N GLN A 9 -1.74 -4.78 -10.76
CA GLN A 9 -2.63 -5.31 -11.80
C GLN A 9 -3.86 -5.99 -11.17
N THR A 10 -3.66 -6.70 -10.06
CA THR A 10 -4.78 -7.29 -9.31
C THR A 10 -5.68 -6.20 -8.72
N ALA A 11 -5.12 -5.11 -8.19
CA ALA A 11 -5.90 -3.99 -7.66
C ALA A 11 -6.78 -3.36 -8.75
N GLU A 12 -6.25 -3.19 -9.96
CA GLU A 12 -6.98 -2.69 -11.12
C GLU A 12 -8.11 -3.62 -11.54
N ALA A 13 -7.84 -4.93 -11.64
CA ALA A 13 -8.88 -5.92 -11.94
C ALA A 13 -9.99 -5.94 -10.87
N MET A 14 -9.64 -5.74 -9.60
CA MET A 14 -10.63 -5.64 -8.52
C MET A 14 -11.45 -4.35 -8.60
N LEU A 15 -10.85 -3.23 -9.03
CA LEU A 15 -11.57 -1.99 -9.27
C LEU A 15 -12.62 -2.17 -10.37
N GLU A 16 -12.23 -2.76 -11.51
CA GLU A 16 -13.13 -3.04 -12.65
C GLU A 16 -14.28 -3.97 -12.26
N ALA A 17 -14.01 -4.96 -11.40
CA ALA A 17 -15.01 -5.90 -10.91
C ALA A 17 -15.94 -5.32 -9.80
N GLY A 18 -15.80 -4.04 -9.43
CA GLY A 18 -16.56 -3.43 -8.35
C GLY A 18 -16.16 -3.89 -6.94
N ARG A 19 -15.00 -4.53 -6.80
CA ARG A 19 -14.48 -5.12 -5.56
C ARG A 19 -13.51 -4.17 -4.85
N TYR A 20 -14.00 -2.98 -4.49
CA TYR A 20 -13.15 -1.88 -4.01
C TYR A 20 -12.37 -2.18 -2.73
N ILE A 21 -12.95 -2.96 -1.80
CA ILE A 21 -12.24 -3.42 -0.59
C ILE A 21 -10.96 -4.18 -0.97
N TYR A 22 -11.07 -5.10 -1.93
CA TYR A 22 -9.93 -5.86 -2.41
C TYR A 22 -8.96 -5.00 -3.20
N ALA A 23 -9.44 -4.04 -3.99
CA ALA A 23 -8.57 -3.09 -4.68
C ALA A 23 -7.67 -2.31 -3.69
N VAL A 24 -8.25 -1.76 -2.62
CA VAL A 24 -7.50 -1.03 -1.58
C VAL A 24 -6.59 -1.96 -0.77
N PHE A 25 -7.02 -3.20 -0.51
CA PHE A 25 -6.17 -4.21 0.13
C PHE A 25 -4.91 -4.51 -0.71
N MET A 26 -5.07 -4.69 -2.02
CA MET A 26 -3.95 -4.95 -2.93
C MET A 26 -3.01 -3.74 -3.04
N CYS A 27 -3.53 -2.51 -2.93
CA CYS A 27 -2.72 -1.29 -2.82
C CYS A 27 -1.77 -1.33 -1.61
N GLN A 28 -2.29 -1.69 -0.43
CA GLN A 28 -1.45 -1.84 0.76
C GLN A 28 -0.37 -2.91 0.56
N GLN A 29 -0.73 -4.07 0.00
CA GLN A 29 0.21 -5.17 -0.27
C GLN A 29 1.32 -4.76 -1.24
N ALA A 30 0.98 -4.05 -2.31
CA ALA A 30 1.95 -3.58 -3.30
C ALA A 30 2.98 -2.62 -2.67
N ILE A 31 2.51 -1.65 -1.88
CA ILE A 31 3.41 -0.71 -1.19
C ILE A 31 4.26 -1.43 -0.14
N GLU A 32 3.69 -2.35 0.64
CA GLU A 32 4.44 -3.14 1.63
C GLU A 32 5.60 -3.89 0.97
N LYS A 33 5.32 -4.59 -0.14
CA LYS A 33 6.32 -5.33 -0.90
C LYS A 33 7.36 -4.39 -1.52
N GLY A 34 6.95 -3.22 -1.99
CA GLY A 34 7.85 -2.18 -2.49
C GLY A 34 8.83 -1.70 -1.43
N LEU A 35 8.32 -1.28 -0.26
CA LEU A 35 9.14 -0.79 0.86
C LEU A 35 10.07 -1.88 1.41
N LYS A 36 9.59 -3.13 1.53
CA LYS A 36 10.44 -4.27 1.92
C LYS A 36 11.50 -4.59 0.88
N GLY A 37 11.18 -4.45 -0.41
CA GLY A 37 12.15 -4.55 -1.49
C GLY A 37 13.25 -3.49 -1.38
N PHE A 38 12.87 -2.25 -1.06
CA PHE A 38 13.80 -1.15 -0.83
C PHE A 38 14.74 -1.42 0.37
N LEU A 39 14.20 -1.90 1.49
CA LEU A 39 15.01 -2.34 2.65
C LEU A 39 16.04 -3.41 2.26
N ALA A 40 15.59 -4.44 1.53
CA ALA A 40 16.46 -5.52 1.08
C ALA A 40 17.56 -5.02 0.12
N HIS A 41 17.21 -4.09 -0.78
CA HIS A 41 18.18 -3.45 -1.69
C HIS A 41 19.27 -2.70 -0.92
N GLY A 42 18.89 -1.97 0.14
CA GLY A 42 19.81 -1.31 1.06
C GLY A 42 20.54 -2.23 2.05
N ARG A 43 20.40 -3.57 1.91
CA ARG A 43 20.96 -4.60 2.82
C ARG A 43 20.53 -4.43 4.29
N ARG A 44 19.35 -3.89 4.52
CA ARG A 44 18.73 -3.78 5.84
C ARG A 44 17.90 -5.02 6.16
N GLU A 45 17.73 -5.29 7.45
CA GLU A 45 16.89 -6.39 7.90
C GLU A 45 15.42 -6.15 7.52
N VAL A 46 14.80 -7.16 6.90
CA VAL A 46 13.38 -7.12 6.53
C VAL A 46 12.57 -7.81 7.62
N LEU A 47 11.89 -7.01 8.44
CA LEU A 47 11.07 -7.52 9.55
C LEU A 47 9.67 -7.96 9.08
N PRO A 48 9.04 -8.95 9.75
CA PRO A 48 7.70 -9.44 9.45
C PRO A 48 6.60 -8.49 10.01
N ILE A 49 6.67 -7.22 9.64
CA ILE A 49 5.70 -6.18 9.99
C ILE A 49 4.90 -5.75 8.75
N HIS A 50 3.68 -5.25 8.96
CA HIS A 50 2.76 -4.84 7.89
C HIS A 50 2.39 -3.35 7.93
N ASN A 51 2.78 -2.64 8.99
CA ASN A 51 2.54 -1.21 9.11
C ASN A 51 3.48 -0.45 8.16
N LEU A 52 2.91 0.22 7.16
CA LEU A 52 3.66 0.88 6.09
C LEU A 52 4.53 2.03 6.61
N ARG A 53 4.03 2.86 7.54
CA ARG A 53 4.83 3.95 8.15
C ARG A 53 6.02 3.37 8.89
N ARG A 54 5.84 2.30 9.67
CA ARG A 54 6.93 1.65 10.40
C ARG A 54 7.99 1.06 9.45
N ILE A 55 7.58 0.51 8.31
CA ILE A 55 8.53 0.04 7.29
C ILE A 55 9.28 1.23 6.68
N ALA A 56 8.59 2.35 6.41
CA ALA A 56 9.21 3.58 5.90
C ALA A 56 10.22 4.20 6.89
N GLU A 57 9.94 4.14 8.20
CA GLU A 57 10.88 4.51 9.27
C GLU A 57 12.14 3.65 9.24
N LEU A 58 12.00 2.32 9.16
CA LEU A 58 13.14 1.41 9.05
C LEU A 58 13.95 1.63 7.76
N ALA A 59 13.26 2.07 6.70
CA ALA A 59 13.88 2.44 5.43
C ALA A 59 14.54 3.81 5.46
N GLU A 60 14.37 4.60 6.53
CA GLU A 60 14.86 5.98 6.67
C GLU A 60 14.41 6.89 5.51
N VAL A 61 13.16 6.74 5.05
CA VAL A 61 12.60 7.53 3.94
C VAL A 61 11.40 8.39 4.35
N VAL A 62 11.19 8.57 5.66
CA VAL A 62 10.07 9.33 6.23
C VAL A 62 10.10 10.78 5.75
N ASP A 63 11.26 11.42 5.82
CA ASP A 63 11.42 12.82 5.40
C ASP A 63 11.22 13.01 3.89
N ASP A 64 11.67 12.04 3.08
CA ASP A 64 11.48 12.08 1.63
C ASP A 64 10.01 11.91 1.21
N LEU A 65 9.24 11.13 1.97
CA LEU A 65 7.82 10.89 1.69
C LEU A 65 6.97 12.12 2.05
N GLY A 66 7.34 12.83 3.12
CA GLY A 66 6.54 13.92 3.67
C GLY A 66 5.26 13.46 4.34
N GLU A 67 4.69 14.32 5.19
CA GLU A 67 3.59 13.94 6.08
C GLU A 67 2.32 13.50 5.35
N ASP A 68 1.98 14.14 4.22
CA ASP A 68 0.79 13.79 3.44
C ASP A 68 0.82 12.34 2.91
N ARG A 69 1.99 11.87 2.44
CA ARG A 69 2.14 10.49 2.00
C ARG A 69 2.10 9.54 3.19
N LEU A 70 2.75 9.91 4.29
CA LEU A 70 2.79 9.09 5.50
C LEU A 70 1.39 8.89 6.11
N GLN A 71 0.54 9.92 6.12
CA GLN A 71 -0.86 9.80 6.55
C GLN A 71 -1.65 8.81 5.67
N ARG A 72 -1.41 8.82 4.35
CA ARG A 72 -2.00 7.83 3.43
C ARG A 72 -1.49 6.41 3.70
N LEU A 73 -0.21 6.26 4.04
CA LEU A 73 0.35 4.95 4.44
C LEU A 73 -0.27 4.43 5.74
N ASP A 74 -0.51 5.31 6.73
CA ASP A 74 -1.21 4.96 7.97
C ASP A 74 -2.63 4.49 7.70
N PHE A 75 -3.37 5.24 6.88
CA PHE A 75 -4.71 4.87 6.48
C PHE A 75 -4.74 3.46 5.86
N LEU A 76 -3.87 3.18 4.89
CA LEU A 76 -3.81 1.87 4.24
C LEU A 76 -3.44 0.75 5.22
N SER A 77 -2.56 1.02 6.17
CA SER A 77 -2.17 0.06 7.22
C SER A 77 -3.33 -0.27 8.16
N GLN A 78 -4.08 0.75 8.60
CA GLN A 78 -5.27 0.57 9.43
C GLN A 78 -6.38 -0.14 8.65
N TYR A 79 -6.55 0.21 7.38
CA TYR A 79 -7.53 -0.41 6.50
C TYR A 79 -7.27 -1.91 6.32
N TYR A 80 -6.01 -2.30 6.10
CA TYR A 80 -5.60 -3.70 5.98
C TYR A 80 -5.98 -4.55 7.19
N ILE A 81 -5.80 -4.01 8.41
CA ILE A 81 -6.20 -4.69 9.65
C ILE A 81 -7.74 -4.79 9.71
N ASN A 82 -8.44 -3.69 9.47
CA ASN A 82 -9.91 -3.66 9.57
C ASN A 82 -10.58 -4.56 8.53
N ALA A 83 -10.11 -4.57 7.29
CA ALA A 83 -10.65 -5.40 6.20
C ALA A 83 -10.57 -6.91 6.50
N ARG A 84 -9.65 -7.32 7.37
CA ARG A 84 -9.43 -8.72 7.75
C ARG A 84 -10.14 -9.14 9.03
N TYR A 85 -10.42 -8.22 9.95
CA TYR A 85 -10.79 -8.56 11.33
C TYR A 85 -12.06 -7.87 11.86
N LYS A 86 -12.61 -6.84 11.19
CA LYS A 86 -13.88 -6.24 11.63
C LYS A 86 -15.07 -6.95 10.98
N GLU A 87 -16.08 -7.25 11.80
CA GLU A 87 -17.15 -8.22 11.56
C GLU A 87 -18.18 -7.86 10.48
N SER A 88 -18.13 -6.65 9.89
CA SER A 88 -19.13 -6.21 8.91
C SER A 88 -18.47 -5.60 7.68
N LEU A 89 -18.48 -6.35 6.56
CA LEU A 89 -18.16 -5.83 5.23
C LEU A 89 -18.98 -4.56 4.90
N HIS A 90 -20.19 -4.46 5.44
CA HIS A 90 -21.08 -3.33 5.24
C HIS A 90 -20.55 -2.03 5.86
N ASP A 91 -19.83 -2.09 6.99
CA ASP A 91 -19.25 -0.89 7.61
C ASP A 91 -17.93 -0.49 6.95
N LEU A 92 -17.17 -1.46 6.44
CA LEU A 92 -15.98 -1.20 5.60
C LEU A 92 -16.35 -0.58 4.25
N GLN A 93 -17.50 -0.94 3.67
CA GLN A 93 -17.98 -0.39 2.40
C GLN A 93 -18.43 1.07 2.52
N ARG A 94 -18.92 1.52 3.68
CA ARG A 94 -19.50 2.87 3.87
C ARG A 94 -18.57 4.04 3.56
N GLY A 95 -17.28 3.82 3.41
CA GLY A 95 -16.30 4.83 3.03
C GLY A 95 -15.44 4.50 1.81
N ILE A 96 -15.66 3.35 1.17
CA ILE A 96 -14.80 2.85 0.09
C ILE A 96 -15.59 2.88 -1.22
N THR A 97 -15.52 4.04 -1.87
CA THR A 97 -16.11 4.27 -3.18
C THR A 97 -15.16 3.82 -4.29
N GLU A 98 -15.68 3.72 -5.52
CA GLU A 98 -14.87 3.49 -6.71
C GLU A 98 -13.76 4.56 -6.86
N GLU A 99 -14.13 5.83 -6.69
CA GLU A 99 -13.20 6.96 -6.79
C GLU A 99 -12.08 6.82 -5.74
N PHE A 100 -12.44 6.50 -4.50
CA PHE A 100 -11.46 6.30 -3.44
C PHE A 100 -10.48 5.16 -3.76
N ALA A 101 -11.00 4.02 -4.25
CA ALA A 101 -10.14 2.89 -4.64
C ALA A 101 -9.22 3.26 -5.83
N ARG A 102 -9.73 4.02 -6.80
CA ARG A 102 -8.93 4.55 -7.92
C ARG A 102 -7.82 5.48 -7.44
N GLU A 103 -8.11 6.34 -6.48
CA GLU A 103 -7.09 7.20 -5.85
C GLU A 103 -6.04 6.41 -5.08
N CYS A 104 -6.42 5.36 -4.37
CA CYS A 104 -5.47 4.46 -3.70
C CYS A 104 -4.54 3.77 -4.70
N ILE A 105 -5.07 3.30 -5.84
CA ILE A 105 -4.26 2.68 -6.90
C ILE A 105 -3.27 3.70 -7.47
N ARG A 106 -3.73 4.91 -7.81
CA ARG A 106 -2.85 5.98 -8.32
C ARG A 106 -1.73 6.29 -7.32
N PHE A 107 -2.09 6.53 -6.07
CA PHE A 107 -1.12 6.78 -5.00
C PHE A 107 -0.11 5.64 -4.83
N SER A 108 -0.57 4.39 -4.88
CA SER A 108 0.30 3.23 -4.75
C SER A 108 1.31 3.16 -5.89
N LYS A 109 0.87 3.38 -7.13
CA LYS A 109 1.76 3.46 -8.30
C LYS A 109 2.80 4.56 -8.15
N ASP A 110 2.39 5.74 -7.69
CA ASP A 110 3.31 6.87 -7.48
C ASP A 110 4.40 6.54 -6.45
N VAL A 111 4.02 5.94 -5.32
CA VAL A 111 4.98 5.50 -4.28
C VAL A 111 5.91 4.40 -4.81
N ILE A 112 5.38 3.42 -5.53
CA ILE A 112 6.17 2.32 -6.11
C ILE A 112 7.17 2.83 -7.14
N GLN A 113 6.75 3.73 -8.02
CA GLN A 113 7.62 4.35 -9.01
C GLN A 113 8.75 5.16 -8.35
N TRP A 114 8.42 5.92 -7.32
CA TRP A 114 9.41 6.68 -6.55
C TRP A 114 10.41 5.75 -5.83
N LEU A 115 9.96 4.63 -5.26
CA LEU A 115 10.85 3.62 -4.67
C LEU A 115 11.76 2.99 -5.72
N ASP A 116 11.22 2.62 -6.88
CA ASP A 116 11.98 2.05 -8.00
C ASP A 116 13.08 3.01 -8.48
N GLN A 117 12.78 4.31 -8.56
CA GLN A 117 13.77 5.34 -8.90
C GLN A 117 14.88 5.45 -7.85
N LYS A 118 14.60 5.26 -6.57
CA LYS A 118 15.63 5.28 -5.50
C LYS A 118 16.50 4.01 -5.44
N MET A 119 16.11 2.92 -6.11
CA MET A 119 16.88 1.67 -6.18
C MET A 119 17.75 1.55 -7.45
N LYS A 120 17.66 2.53 -8.35
CA LYS A 120 18.49 2.63 -9.56
C LYS A 120 19.77 3.40 -9.25
#